data_AF-A0AAW9HVG5-F1
#
_entry.id   AF-A0AAW9HVG5-F1
#
_cell.length_a   1.000
_cell.length_b   1.000
_cell.length_c   1.000
_cell.angle_alpha   90.00
_cell.angle_beta   90.00
_cell.angle_gamma   90.00
#
_symmetry.space_group_name_H-M   'P 1'
#
loop_
_entity.id
_entity.type
_entity.pdbx_description
1 polymer ?
#
loop_
_entity_poly.entity_id
_entity_poly.type
_entity_poly.pdbx_seq_one_letter_code
_entity_poly.pdbx_strand_id
1 'polypeptide(L)' 'MAQVKQGRGYVYCIQYHIVWCVKYRRKVLFGDVDKSLKEI' A
#
# COMPACT_ATOMS: atom_id res chain seq x y z
N MET A 1 -0.06 -10.18 -16.17
CA MET A 1 -0.64 -11.42 -15.62
C MET A 1 -0.49 -11.37 -14.10
N ALA A 2 -1.51 -11.75 -13.35
CA ALA A 2 -1.47 -11.69 -11.89
C ALA A 2 -0.47 -12.72 -11.35
N GLN A 3 0.51 -12.28 -10.55
CA GLN A 3 1.51 -13.17 -9.97
C GLN A 3 0.86 -14.00 -8.85
N VAL A 4 0.87 -15.31 -9.01
CA VAL A 4 0.25 -16.25 -8.07
C VAL A 4 1.31 -16.75 -7.09
N LYS A 5 1.01 -16.72 -5.80
CA LYS A 5 1.88 -17.26 -4.75
C LYS A 5 1.42 -18.65 -4.33
N GLN A 6 2.38 -19.52 -4.03
CA GLN A 6 2.15 -20.91 -3.62
C GLN A 6 2.74 -21.13 -2.22
N GLY A 7 1.98 -21.79 -1.35
CA GLY A 7 2.42 -22.33 -0.06
C GLY A 7 2.30 -23.84 -0.06
N ARG A 8 2.66 -24.49 1.06
CA ARG A 8 2.69 -25.95 1.19
C ARG A 8 1.36 -26.66 0.86
N GLY A 9 0.22 -25.97 0.95
CA GLY A 9 -1.11 -26.51 0.64
C GLY A 9 -2.10 -25.50 0.08
N TYR A 10 -1.65 -24.36 -0.44
CA TYR A 10 -2.54 -23.32 -0.95
C TYR A 10 -1.88 -22.52 -2.07
N VAL A 11 -2.70 -22.05 -3.00
CA VAL A 11 -2.31 -21.20 -4.11
C VAL A 11 -3.22 -19.99 -4.11
N TYR A 12 -2.66 -18.79 -4.12
CA TYR A 12 -3.45 -17.57 -3.97
C TYR A 12 -2.87 -16.40 -4.76
N CYS A 13 -3.76 -15.48 -5.12
CA CYS A 13 -3.42 -14.18 -5.65
C CYS A 13 -4.36 -13.16 -5.00
N ILE A 14 -3.93 -12.64 -3.85
CA ILE A 14 -4.73 -11.71 -3.06
C ILE A 14 -4.17 -10.30 -3.29
N GLN A 15 -5.03 -9.41 -3.79
CA GLN A 15 -4.71 -8.02 -4.09
C GLN A 15 -5.70 -7.12 -3.36
N TYR A 16 -5.18 -6.03 -2.77
CA TYR A 16 -6.00 -5.07 -2.03
C TYR A 16 -5.81 -3.68 -2.61
N HIS A 17 -6.90 -2.91 -2.65
CA HIS A 17 -6.87 -1.48 -2.93
C HIS A 17 -7.17 -0.74 -1.63
N ILE A 18 -6.11 -0.26 -0.96
CA ILE A 18 -6.20 0.42 0.33
C ILE A 18 -6.01 1.92 0.11
N VAL A 19 -6.95 2.71 0.61
CA VAL A 19 -6.91 4.18 0.57
C VAL A 19 -7.23 4.71 1.96
N TRP A 20 -6.53 5.76 2.38
CA TRP A 20 -6.75 6.43 3.65
C TRP A 20 -6.56 7.95 3.51
N CYS A 21 -6.92 8.68 4.57
CA CYS A 21 -6.78 10.12 4.65
C CYS A 21 -6.02 10.52 5.92
N VAL A 22 -5.31 11.63 5.84
CA VAL A 22 -4.65 12.26 7.00
C VAL A 22 -5.67 12.93 7.94
N LYS A 23 -5.28 13.07 9.21
CA LYS A 23 -6.11 13.70 10.24
C LYS A 23 -6.57 15.10 9.78
N TYR A 24 -7.88 15.36 9.90
CA TYR A 24 -8.53 16.58 9.44
C TYR A 24 -8.38 16.91 7.95
N ARG A 25 -8.01 15.93 7.09
CA ARG A 25 -7.79 16.11 5.65
C ARG A 25 -6.83 17.26 5.30
N ARG A 26 -5.88 17.57 6.19
CA ARG A 26 -4.86 18.60 5.93
C ARG A 26 -4.03 18.16 4.73
N LYS A 27 -3.77 19.05 3.78
CA LYS A 27 -2.82 18.75 2.68
C LYS A 27 -1.42 18.79 3.27
N VAL A 28 -0.88 17.65 3.71
CA VAL A 28 0.48 17.56 4.31
C VAL A 28 1.37 16.52 3.63
N LEU A 29 0.79 15.65 2.80
CA LEU A 29 1.51 14.61 2.05
C LEU A 29 2.07 15.22 0.76
N PHE A 30 3.11 16.05 0.89
CA PHE A 30 3.85 16.61 -0.24
C PHE A 30 5.32 16.84 0.15
N GLY A 31 6.17 17.05 -0.86
CA GLY A 31 7.59 17.34 -0.65
C GLY A 31 8.29 16.20 0.09
N ASP A 32 9.09 16.55 1.09
CA ASP A 32 9.89 15.56 1.82
C ASP A 32 9.05 14.65 2.71
N VAL A 33 7.86 15.09 3.15
CA VAL A 33 6.93 14.25 3.94
C VAL A 33 6.41 13.07 3.09
N ASP A 34 6.13 13.29 1.81
CA ASP A 34 5.72 12.23 0.88
C ASP A 34 6.86 11.24 0.60
N LYS A 35 8.11 11.74 0.46
CA LYS A 35 9.28 10.89 0.24
C LYS A 35 9.53 9.97 1.44
N SER A 36 9.61 10.54 2.65
CA SER A 36 9.83 9.78 3.87
C SER A 36 8.72 8.75 4.14
N LEU A 37 7.47 9.05 3.78
CA LEU A 37 6.36 8.11 3.95
C LEU A 37 6.48 6.88 3.03
N LYS A 38 7.02 7.04 1.81
CA LYS A 38 7.18 5.95 0.83
C LYS A 38 8.38 5.05 1.12
N GLU A 39 9.31 5.50 1.95
CA GLU A 39 10.50 4.74 2.37
C GLU A 39 10.23 3.86 3.61
N ILE A 40 9.10 4.08 4.29
CA ILE A 40 8.62 3.27 5.42
C ILE A 40 7.82 2.07 4.90
#